data_AF-A0A0E1X838-F1
#
_entry.id   AF-A0A0E1X838-F1
#
_cell.length_a   1.000
_cell.length_b   1.000
_cell.length_c   1.000
_cell.angle_alpha   90.00
_cell.angle_beta   90.00
_cell.angle_gamma   90.00
#
_symmetry.space_group_name_H-M   'P 1'
#
loop_
_entity.id
_entity.type
_entity.pdbx_description
1 polymer ?
#
loop_
_entity_poly.entity_id
_entity_poly.type
_entity_poly.pdbx_seq_one_letter_code
_entity_poly.pdbx_strand_id
1 'polypeptide(L)'
;MENLSELHAADINRLEAHHQTLLDLCLQLEEAAEDVQTPGSPQDYIKLADAIPRLLDETHELEETVLFPDFHRQSDSYFAGVVIERLKAEHRCDRLSAEELSRTLRAVANGQCKLAPDTVAYMVRGFLESLRRHILSEKLMLEALLAAKSEQREVFG
;
A
#
# COMPACT_ATOMS: atom_id res chain seq x y z
N MET A 1 11.42 -26.41 11.45
CA MET A 1 12.09 -25.71 10.34
C MET A 1 11.00 -25.31 9.38
N GLU A 2 10.47 -24.09 9.55
CA GLU A 2 9.52 -23.53 8.59
C GLU A 2 10.20 -23.43 7.23
N ASN A 3 9.49 -23.91 6.21
CA ASN A 3 9.90 -23.80 4.81
C ASN A 3 9.77 -22.32 4.43
N LEU A 4 10.79 -21.53 4.75
CA LEU A 4 10.82 -20.09 4.53
C LEU A 4 10.94 -19.83 3.02
N SER A 5 9.85 -19.35 2.42
CA SER A 5 9.70 -19.16 0.97
C SER A 5 10.86 -18.34 0.40
N GLU A 6 11.46 -18.85 -0.67
CA GLU A 6 12.30 -18.08 -1.57
C GLU A 6 11.39 -17.22 -2.44
N LEU A 7 11.73 -15.95 -2.68
CA LEU A 7 10.90 -15.10 -3.55
C LEU A 7 11.00 -15.60 -5.01
N HIS A 8 9.88 -16.06 -5.57
CA HIS A 8 9.81 -16.58 -6.93
C HIS A 8 9.32 -15.53 -7.94
N ALA A 9 9.57 -15.77 -9.23
CA ALA A 9 9.10 -14.90 -10.32
C ALA A 9 7.58 -14.66 -10.30
N ALA A 10 6.80 -15.65 -9.88
CA ALA A 10 5.35 -15.50 -9.72
C ALA A 10 4.99 -14.52 -8.60
N ASP A 11 5.73 -14.52 -7.49
CA ASP A 11 5.50 -13.61 -6.37
C ASP A 11 5.89 -12.18 -6.73
N ILE A 12 7.00 -12.00 -7.47
CA ILE A 12 7.42 -10.71 -8.01
C ILE A 12 6.33 -10.10 -8.88
N ASN A 13 5.82 -10.86 -9.86
CA ASN A 13 4.73 -10.39 -10.73
C ASN A 13 3.46 -10.03 -9.93
N ARG A 14 3.17 -10.76 -8.84
CA ARG A 14 2.02 -10.45 -7.97
C ARG A 14 2.24 -9.16 -7.19
N LEU A 15 3.42 -8.96 -6.59
CA LEU A 15 3.77 -7.72 -5.89
C LEU A 15 3.65 -6.51 -6.82
N GLU A 16 4.24 -6.59 -8.01
CA GLU A 16 4.17 -5.51 -9.00
C GLU A 16 2.72 -5.21 -9.44
N ALA A 17 1.91 -6.25 -9.65
CA ALA A 17 0.50 -6.10 -10.00
C ALA A 17 -0.32 -5.47 -8.85
N HIS A 18 -0.06 -5.86 -7.61
CA HIS A 18 -0.69 -5.26 -6.42
C HIS A 18 -0.32 -3.79 -6.27
N HIS A 19 0.97 -3.45 -6.39
CA HIS A 19 1.44 -2.06 -6.38
C HIS A 19 0.80 -1.25 -7.50
N GLN A 20 0.70 -1.78 -8.71
CA GLN A 20 0.03 -1.09 -9.81
C GLN A 20 -1.46 -0.87 -9.51
N THR A 21 -2.14 -1.88 -8.97
CA THR A 21 -3.56 -1.76 -8.60
C THR A 21 -3.79 -0.68 -7.53
N LEU A 22 -2.90 -0.57 -6.54
CA LEU A 22 -2.94 0.49 -5.54
C LEU A 22 -2.65 1.88 -6.14
N LEU A 23 -1.75 1.99 -7.12
CA LEU A 23 -1.51 3.24 -7.84
C LEU A 23 -2.71 3.65 -8.70
N ASP A 24 -3.38 2.70 -9.33
CA ASP A 24 -4.61 2.95 -10.09
C ASP A 24 -5.77 3.36 -9.16
N LEU A 25 -5.83 2.79 -7.95
CA LEU A 25 -6.74 3.26 -6.91
C LEU A 25 -6.41 4.70 -6.48
N CYS A 26 -5.13 5.05 -6.37
CA CYS A 26 -4.72 6.41 -6.02
C CYS A 26 -5.26 7.43 -7.04
N LEU A 27 -5.18 7.12 -8.34
CA LEU A 27 -5.70 7.98 -9.39
C LEU A 27 -7.21 8.19 -9.28
N GLN A 28 -7.98 7.11 -9.06
CA GLN A 28 -9.43 7.20 -8.90
C GLN A 28 -9.83 8.01 -7.65
N LEU A 29 -9.06 7.91 -6.57
CA LEU A 29 -9.27 8.70 -5.36
C LEU A 29 -8.94 10.18 -5.57
N GLU A 30 -7.93 10.48 -6.36
CA GLU A 30 -7.58 11.85 -6.78
C GLU A 30 -8.72 12.51 -7.54
N GLU A 31 -9.27 11.83 -8.54
CA GLU A 31 -10.44 12.28 -9.29
C GLU A 31 -11.63 12.52 -8.35
N ALA A 32 -11.91 11.56 -7.45
CA ALA A 32 -12.96 11.71 -6.46
C ALA A 32 -12.72 12.89 -5.49
N ALA A 33 -11.46 13.23 -5.19
CA ALA A 33 -11.09 14.33 -4.31
C ALA A 33 -11.20 15.71 -4.98
N GLU A 34 -11.02 15.80 -6.30
CA GLU A 34 -11.27 17.03 -7.07
C GLU A 34 -12.78 17.32 -7.16
N ASP A 35 -13.59 16.29 -7.30
CA ASP A 35 -15.04 16.40 -7.49
C ASP A 35 -15.86 16.37 -6.19
N VAL A 36 -15.27 16.50 -5.01
CA VAL A 36 -16.02 16.39 -3.72
C VAL A 36 -17.12 17.44 -3.60
N GLN A 37 -16.98 18.61 -4.25
CA GLN A 37 -18.00 19.66 -4.24
C GLN A 37 -19.18 19.36 -5.17
N THR A 38 -18.96 18.55 -6.20
CA THR A 38 -19.97 18.05 -7.14
C THR A 38 -19.83 16.53 -7.25
N PRO A 39 -20.09 15.79 -6.16
CA PRO A 39 -19.78 14.38 -6.11
C PRO A 39 -20.52 13.66 -7.23
N GLY A 40 -19.79 12.81 -7.96
CA GLY A 40 -20.35 11.95 -8.99
C GLY A 40 -21.33 10.91 -8.45
N SER A 41 -21.38 9.73 -9.05
CA SER A 41 -22.30 8.70 -8.57
C SER A 41 -21.96 8.27 -7.13
N PRO A 42 -22.94 8.23 -6.19
CA PRO A 42 -22.73 7.65 -4.87
C PRO A 42 -22.15 6.23 -4.90
N GLN A 43 -22.45 5.47 -5.96
CA GLN A 43 -21.89 4.13 -6.13
C GLN A 43 -20.39 4.13 -6.34
N ASP A 44 -19.80 5.16 -6.94
CA ASP A 44 -18.36 5.21 -7.19
C ASP A 44 -17.59 5.45 -5.89
N TYR A 45 -18.11 6.32 -5.02
CA TYR A 45 -17.60 6.49 -3.66
C TYR A 45 -17.69 5.21 -2.83
N ILE A 46 -18.79 4.44 -2.95
CA ILE A 46 -18.93 3.15 -2.25
C ILE A 46 -17.91 2.14 -2.77
N LYS A 47 -17.75 2.02 -4.10
CA LYS A 47 -16.74 1.12 -4.69
C LYS A 47 -15.33 1.45 -4.19
N LEU A 48 -14.96 2.73 -4.16
CA LEU A 48 -13.67 3.17 -3.62
C LEU A 48 -13.56 2.83 -2.13
N ALA A 49 -14.60 3.11 -1.34
CA ALA A 49 -14.62 2.78 0.08
C ALA A 49 -14.48 1.26 0.36
N ASP A 50 -15.05 0.41 -0.49
CA ASP A 50 -14.90 -1.06 -0.40
C ASP A 50 -13.49 -1.50 -0.83
N ALA A 51 -12.92 -0.84 -1.84
CA ALA A 51 -11.65 -1.24 -2.43
C ALA A 51 -10.44 -0.92 -1.55
N ILE A 52 -10.41 0.26 -0.89
CA ILE A 52 -9.20 0.73 -0.19
C ILE A 52 -8.70 -0.27 0.86
N PRO A 53 -9.50 -0.68 1.88
CA PRO A 53 -8.96 -1.54 2.94
C PRO A 53 -8.60 -2.92 2.40
N ARG A 54 -9.42 -3.47 1.51
CA ARG A 54 -9.21 -4.79 0.91
C ARG A 54 -7.89 -4.86 0.15
N LEU A 55 -7.64 -3.91 -0.76
CA LEU A 55 -6.44 -3.92 -1.60
C LEU A 55 -5.17 -3.69 -0.78
N LEU A 56 -5.25 -2.85 0.27
CA LEU A 56 -4.13 -2.65 1.21
C LEU A 56 -3.83 -3.94 1.98
N ASP A 57 -4.83 -4.59 2.55
CA ASP A 57 -4.63 -5.83 3.31
C ASP A 57 -4.07 -6.94 2.42
N GLU A 58 -4.60 -7.14 1.22
CA GLU A 58 -4.11 -8.13 0.26
C GLU A 58 -2.64 -7.89 -0.14
N THR A 59 -2.23 -6.62 -0.24
CA THR A 59 -0.85 -6.23 -0.61
C THR A 59 0.10 -6.43 0.57
N HIS A 60 -0.24 -5.88 1.73
CA HIS A 60 0.55 -6.03 2.95
C HIS A 60 0.71 -7.49 3.37
N GLU A 61 -0.33 -8.31 3.26
CA GLU A 61 -0.24 -9.75 3.54
C GLU A 61 0.76 -10.44 2.61
N LEU A 62 0.76 -10.08 1.32
CA LEU A 62 1.74 -10.62 0.38
C LEU A 62 3.17 -10.19 0.79
N GLU A 63 3.40 -8.91 1.03
CA GLU A 63 4.73 -8.40 1.44
C GLU A 63 5.24 -9.06 2.71
N GLU A 64 4.40 -9.18 3.73
CA GLU A 64 4.76 -9.77 5.02
C GLU A 64 5.01 -11.28 4.93
N THR A 65 4.39 -11.97 3.96
CA THR A 65 4.53 -13.43 3.78
C THR A 65 5.62 -13.83 2.80
N VAL A 66 5.94 -13.00 1.81
CA VAL A 66 6.94 -13.35 0.76
C VAL A 66 8.11 -12.38 0.68
N LEU A 67 7.87 -11.07 0.60
CA LEU A 67 8.93 -10.09 0.34
C LEU A 67 9.84 -9.89 1.55
N PHE A 68 9.27 -9.56 2.71
CA PHE A 68 10.06 -9.25 3.91
C PHE A 68 10.88 -10.44 4.41
N PRO A 69 10.36 -11.69 4.43
CA PRO A 69 11.18 -12.84 4.80
C PRO A 69 12.37 -13.08 3.87
N ASP A 70 12.19 -12.94 2.56
CA ASP A 70 13.28 -13.14 1.58
C ASP A 70 14.33 -12.01 1.66
N PHE A 71 13.87 -10.77 1.77
CA PHE A 71 14.75 -9.61 1.95
C PHE A 71 15.58 -9.71 3.22
N HIS A 72 14.98 -10.10 4.35
CA HIS A 72 15.70 -10.32 5.61
C HIS A 72 16.79 -11.40 5.47
N ARG A 73 16.49 -12.49 4.75
CA ARG A 73 17.45 -13.59 4.54
C ARG A 73 18.63 -13.18 3.65
N GLN A 74 18.37 -12.47 2.55
CA GLN A 74 19.40 -12.09 1.57
C GLN A 74 20.30 -10.94 2.05
N SER A 75 19.86 -10.19 3.06
CA SER A 75 20.61 -9.05 3.58
C SER A 75 21.50 -9.38 4.77
N ASP A 76 21.22 -10.47 5.50
CA ASP A 76 21.88 -10.91 6.76
C ASP A 76 22.35 -9.76 7.68
N SER A 77 21.50 -8.74 7.81
CA SER A 77 21.87 -7.47 8.46
C SER A 77 20.81 -7.00 9.43
N TYR A 78 21.26 -6.53 10.60
CA TYR A 78 20.41 -5.85 11.58
C TYR A 78 19.64 -4.68 10.95
N PHE A 79 20.25 -3.99 9.98
CA PHE A 79 19.61 -2.89 9.29
C PHE A 79 18.36 -3.31 8.52
N ALA A 80 18.37 -4.48 7.86
CA ALA A 80 17.16 -5.00 7.20
C ALA A 80 16.03 -5.25 8.18
N GLY A 81 16.33 -5.82 9.36
CA GLY A 81 15.34 -6.02 10.42
C GLY A 81 14.69 -4.70 10.84
N VAL A 82 15.48 -3.63 11.02
CA VAL A 82 14.96 -2.30 11.38
C VAL A 82 14.05 -1.72 10.28
N VAL A 83 14.45 -1.86 9.00
CA VAL A 83 13.65 -1.38 7.87
C VAL A 83 12.32 -2.12 7.77
N ILE A 84 12.33 -3.45 7.92
CA ILE A 84 11.11 -4.28 7.89
C ILE A 84 10.16 -3.90 9.03
N GLU A 85 10.66 -3.74 10.26
CA GLU A 85 9.80 -3.36 11.39
C GLU A 85 9.24 -1.95 11.25
N ARG A 86 9.97 -1.03 10.60
CA ARG A 86 9.42 0.28 10.20
C ARG A 86 8.29 0.12 9.19
N LEU A 87 8.46 -0.66 8.12
CA LEU A 87 7.41 -0.86 7.11
C LEU A 87 6.16 -1.51 7.71
N LYS A 88 6.31 -2.51 8.57
CA LYS A 88 5.17 -3.10 9.30
C LYS A 88 4.48 -2.10 10.23
N ALA A 89 5.20 -1.14 10.79
CA ALA A 89 4.60 -0.05 11.55
C ALA A 89 3.79 0.89 10.65
N GLU A 90 4.30 1.18 9.45
CA GLU A 90 3.57 1.93 8.42
C GLU A 90 2.31 1.18 7.99
N HIS A 91 2.36 -0.14 7.74
CA HIS A 91 1.17 -0.95 7.42
C HIS A 91 0.05 -0.78 8.46
N ARG A 92 0.40 -0.74 9.75
CA ARG A 92 -0.60 -0.54 10.83
C ARG A 92 -1.25 0.84 10.75
N CYS A 93 -0.47 1.87 10.47
CA CYS A 93 -0.98 3.24 10.31
C CYS A 93 -1.81 3.40 9.02
N ASP A 94 -1.35 2.80 7.92
CA ASP A 94 -2.03 2.87 6.62
C ASP A 94 -3.38 2.13 6.67
N ARG A 95 -3.46 0.98 7.35
CA ARG A 95 -4.74 0.26 7.58
C ARG A 95 -5.75 1.11 8.35
N LEU A 96 -5.34 1.77 9.44
CA LEU A 96 -6.22 2.66 10.20
C LEU A 96 -6.70 3.85 9.36
N SER A 97 -5.79 4.44 8.58
CA SER A 97 -6.09 5.55 7.67
C SER A 97 -7.05 5.12 6.56
N ALA A 98 -6.89 3.92 6.01
CA ALA A 98 -7.76 3.31 5.02
C ALA A 98 -9.19 3.08 5.55
N GLU A 99 -9.32 2.56 6.77
CA GLU A 99 -10.64 2.37 7.42
C GLU A 99 -11.35 3.69 7.69
N GLU A 100 -10.61 4.71 8.14
CA GLU A 100 -11.16 6.05 8.34
C GLU A 100 -11.60 6.69 7.02
N LEU A 101 -10.77 6.59 5.97
CA LEU A 101 -11.11 7.12 4.65
C LEU A 101 -12.31 6.37 4.04
N SER A 102 -12.35 5.04 4.16
CA SER A 102 -13.49 4.22 3.72
C SER A 102 -14.80 4.68 4.38
N ARG A 103 -14.81 4.87 5.70
CA ARG A 103 -15.99 5.37 6.43
C ARG A 103 -16.39 6.77 5.97
N THR A 104 -15.41 7.63 5.72
CA THR A 104 -15.64 9.00 5.23
C THR A 104 -16.28 8.99 3.84
N LEU A 105 -15.76 8.21 2.91
CA LEU A 105 -16.30 8.10 1.55
C LEU A 105 -17.72 7.51 1.55
N ARG A 106 -18.02 6.53 2.40
CA ARG A 106 -19.41 6.04 2.59
C ARG A 106 -20.33 7.12 3.13
N ALA A 107 -19.87 7.91 4.11
CA ALA A 107 -20.66 9.00 4.64
C ALA A 107 -20.92 10.07 3.56
N VAL A 108 -19.95 10.35 2.68
CA VAL A 108 -20.13 11.24 1.52
C VAL A 108 -21.18 10.67 0.57
N ALA A 109 -21.04 9.39 0.17
CA ALA A 109 -21.99 8.72 -0.72
C ALA A 109 -23.44 8.75 -0.19
N ASN A 110 -23.61 8.61 1.13
CA ASN A 110 -24.93 8.60 1.77
C ASN A 110 -25.47 10.00 2.09
N GLY A 111 -24.74 11.09 1.78
CA GLY A 111 -25.11 12.45 2.17
C GLY A 111 -25.10 12.68 3.69
N GLN A 112 -24.34 11.87 4.43
CA GLN A 112 -24.23 11.87 5.89
C GLN A 112 -22.90 12.44 6.41
N CYS A 113 -21.98 12.80 5.50
CA CYS A 113 -20.69 13.36 5.88
C CYS A 113 -20.86 14.74 6.51
N LYS A 114 -20.30 14.93 7.71
CA LYS A 114 -20.31 16.21 8.43
C LYS A 114 -19.07 17.06 8.18
N LEU A 115 -18.08 16.51 7.49
CA LEU A 115 -16.84 17.21 7.16
C LEU A 115 -17.07 18.13 5.97
N ALA A 116 -16.36 19.26 5.95
CA ALA A 116 -16.34 20.12 4.77
C ALA A 116 -15.69 19.38 3.58
N PRO A 117 -16.13 19.62 2.33
CA PRO A 117 -15.51 19.04 1.13
C PRO A 117 -13.99 19.13 1.11
N ASP A 118 -13.45 20.31 1.45
CA ASP A 118 -12.00 20.55 1.48
C ASP A 118 -11.26 19.69 2.52
N THR A 119 -11.94 19.35 3.63
CA THR A 119 -11.39 18.44 4.65
C THR A 119 -11.33 17.01 4.14
N VAL A 120 -12.36 16.54 3.46
CA VAL A 120 -12.37 15.21 2.82
C VAL A 120 -11.26 15.13 1.78
N ALA A 121 -11.15 16.15 0.92
CA ALA A 121 -10.09 16.22 -0.09
C ALA A 121 -8.68 16.24 0.54
N TYR A 122 -8.51 16.91 1.69
CA TYR A 122 -7.26 16.89 2.45
C TYR A 122 -6.93 15.49 3.01
N MET A 123 -7.92 14.78 3.56
CA MET A 123 -7.74 13.41 4.04
C MET A 123 -7.32 12.47 2.91
N VAL A 124 -7.97 12.58 1.74
CA VAL A 124 -7.59 11.79 0.56
C VAL A 124 -6.14 12.08 0.19
N ARG A 125 -5.75 13.35 -0.01
CA ARG A 125 -4.37 13.71 -0.37
C ARG A 125 -3.36 13.17 0.65
N GLY A 126 -3.63 13.29 1.94
CA GLY A 126 -2.75 12.75 2.99
C GLY A 126 -2.55 11.24 2.88
N PHE A 127 -3.63 10.49 2.64
CA PHE A 127 -3.59 9.04 2.43
C PHE A 127 -2.79 8.67 1.18
N LEU A 128 -3.06 9.33 0.04
CA LEU A 128 -2.37 9.08 -1.24
C LEU A 128 -0.86 9.31 -1.14
N GLU A 129 -0.47 10.40 -0.48
CA GLU A 129 0.94 10.73 -0.25
C GLU A 129 1.65 9.69 0.63
N SER A 130 0.97 9.15 1.65
CA SER A 130 1.50 8.04 2.47
C SER A 130 1.70 6.79 1.62
N LEU A 131 0.64 6.37 0.92
CA LEU A 131 0.61 5.15 0.15
C LEU A 131 1.65 5.12 -0.97
N ARG A 132 1.82 6.22 -1.71
CA ARG A 132 2.83 6.31 -2.78
C ARG A 132 4.26 6.21 -2.26
N ARG A 133 4.56 6.85 -1.11
CA ARG A 133 5.88 6.74 -0.48
C ARG A 133 6.15 5.33 0.04
N HIS A 134 5.11 4.66 0.51
CA HIS A 134 5.20 3.27 0.96
C HIS A 134 5.54 2.34 -0.21
N ILE A 135 4.74 2.38 -1.29
CA ILE A 135 4.97 1.60 -2.52
C ILE A 135 6.37 1.87 -3.11
N LEU A 136 6.82 3.13 -3.12
CA LEU A 136 8.17 3.45 -3.58
C LEU A 136 9.25 2.76 -2.74
N SER A 137 9.09 2.72 -1.42
CA SER A 137 10.04 2.07 -0.51
C SER A 137 10.14 0.57 -0.78
N GLU A 138 9.01 -0.06 -1.10
CA GLU A 138 8.91 -1.49 -1.39
C GLU A 138 9.47 -1.84 -2.76
N LYS A 139 9.20 -1.01 -3.77
CA LYS A 139 9.82 -1.16 -5.10
C LYS A 139 11.34 -1.08 -5.02
N LEU A 140 11.88 -0.11 -4.28
CA LEU A 140 13.32 0.00 -4.06
C LEU A 140 13.88 -1.21 -3.30
N MET A 141 13.15 -1.74 -2.32
CA MET A 141 13.52 -2.97 -1.61
C MET A 141 13.57 -4.18 -2.57
N LEU A 142 12.55 -4.34 -3.40
CA LEU A 142 12.46 -5.40 -4.40
C LEU A 142 13.59 -5.30 -5.43
N GLU A 143 13.85 -4.11 -5.97
CA GLU A 143 14.96 -3.86 -6.89
C GLU A 143 16.32 -4.22 -6.28
N ALA A 144 16.57 -3.81 -5.02
CA ALA A 144 17.80 -4.14 -4.31
C ALA A 144 17.98 -5.66 -4.12
N LEU A 145 16.88 -6.36 -3.82
CA LEU A 145 16.86 -7.82 -3.69
C LEU A 145 17.18 -8.52 -5.03
N LEU A 146 16.55 -8.07 -6.12
CA LEU A 146 16.78 -8.61 -7.45
C LEU A 146 18.21 -8.38 -7.94
N ALA A 147 18.76 -7.19 -7.69
CA ALA A 147 20.14 -6.86 -8.02
C ALA A 147 21.12 -7.80 -7.29
N ALA A 148 20.94 -7.97 -5.96
CA ALA A 148 21.76 -8.85 -5.14
C ALA A 148 21.71 -10.32 -5.62
N LYS A 149 20.52 -10.83 -5.95
CA LYS A 149 20.36 -12.18 -6.51
C LYS A 149 21.04 -12.34 -7.87
N SER A 150 20.95 -11.34 -8.74
CA SER A 150 21.59 -11.38 -10.06
C SER A 150 23.11 -11.42 -9.99
N GLU A 151 23.69 -10.75 -8.98
CA GLU A 151 25.12 -10.64 -8.74
C GLU A 151 25.66 -11.73 -7.80
N GLN A 152 24.81 -12.64 -7.31
CA GLN A 152 25.14 -13.69 -6.32
C GLN A 152 25.81 -13.13 -5.05
N ARG A 153 25.35 -11.96 -4.58
CA ARG A 153 25.85 -11.30 -3.36
C ARG A 153 24.73 -10.98 -2.38
N GLU A 154 25.11 -10.59 -1.17
CA GLU A 154 24.18 -10.05 -0.17
C GLU A 154 23.71 -8.65 -0.57
N VAL A 155 22.50 -8.25 -0.13
CA VAL A 155 21.94 -6.92 -0.47
C VAL A 155 22.84 -5.79 0.01
N PHE A 156 23.40 -5.93 1.21
CA PHE A 156 24.30 -4.95 1.84
C PHE A 156 25.77 -5.37 1.88
N GLY A 157 26.12 -6.46 1.18
CA GLY A 157 27.49 -6.95 1.05
C GLY A 157 28.23 -6.36 -0.15
#